data_AF-A0A5C6AQ07-F1
#
_entry.id   AF-A0A5C6AQ07-F1
#
_cell.length_a   1.000
_cell.length_b   1.000
_cell.length_c   1.000
_cell.angle_alpha   90.00
_cell.angle_beta   90.00
_cell.angle_gamma   90.00
#
_symmetry.space_group_name_H-M   'P 1'
#
loop_
_entity.id
_entity.type
_entity.pdbx_description
1 polymer ?
#
loop_
_entity_poly.entity_id
_entity_poly.type
_entity_poly.pdbx_seq_one_letter_code
_entity_poly.pdbx_strand_id
1 'polypeptide(L)'
;MDTTMASLGQRRRYPSRMKRIVADDEVCPSCGAALIYWLPDDISIADVPNKIKAATTLPPQNGIDTHAPMHPGRYCESGCVAQMFNFGNDDLWDRLESQRKERETASLIVRPSSHNDTPLRDFKIYVDRYIRATAPRDRDTAPKHCVYLELEPGDHVIVVRDYDHLSADRRESNTLQFTIEPHEQLTFLLALQDGQLQLQKDG
;
A
#
# COMPACT_ATOMS: atom_id res chain seq x y z
N MET A 1 31.37 -15.92 -31.17
CA MET A 1 30.67 -14.67 -30.77
C MET A 1 29.42 -15.12 -30.03
N ASP A 2 29.56 -15.31 -28.72
CA ASP A 2 28.46 -15.68 -27.84
C ASP A 2 27.51 -14.50 -27.70
N THR A 3 26.28 -14.69 -28.13
CA THR A 3 25.21 -13.70 -27.95
C THR A 3 24.58 -13.99 -26.60
N THR A 4 24.87 -13.10 -25.65
CA THR A 4 24.37 -13.16 -24.28
C THR A 4 22.84 -13.17 -24.31
N MET A 5 22.23 -14.27 -23.82
CA MET A 5 20.81 -14.30 -23.48
C MET A 5 20.56 -13.25 -22.40
N ALA A 6 19.93 -12.14 -22.79
CA ALA A 6 19.36 -11.20 -21.85
C ALA A 6 18.41 -11.96 -20.93
N SER A 7 18.63 -11.82 -19.62
CA SER A 7 17.89 -12.50 -18.56
C SER A 7 16.42 -12.11 -18.58
N LEU A 8 15.61 -12.88 -19.30
CA LEU A 8 14.18 -12.98 -19.08
C LEU A 8 13.95 -13.53 -17.67
N GLY A 9 13.36 -12.71 -16.79
CA GLY A 9 12.57 -13.23 -15.68
C GLY A 9 13.13 -13.05 -14.28
N GLN A 10 13.52 -11.83 -13.90
CA GLN A 10 13.08 -11.40 -12.57
C GLN A 10 11.59 -11.07 -12.69
N ARG A 11 10.73 -12.03 -12.31
CA ARG A 11 9.32 -11.76 -12.04
C ARG A 11 9.27 -10.73 -10.92
N ARG A 12 9.32 -9.44 -11.25
CA ARG A 12 9.08 -8.38 -10.26
C ARG A 12 7.68 -8.62 -9.72
N ARG A 13 7.59 -8.84 -8.41
CA ARG A 13 6.32 -9.06 -7.73
C ARG A 13 5.58 -7.74 -7.79
N TYR A 14 4.43 -7.73 -8.47
CA TYR A 14 3.47 -6.63 -8.31
C TYR A 14 3.23 -6.41 -6.80
N PRO A 15 3.04 -5.16 -6.36
CA PRO A 15 2.64 -4.91 -4.98
C PRO A 15 1.45 -5.81 -4.63
N SER A 16 1.52 -6.46 -3.47
CA SER A 16 0.61 -7.54 -3.09
C SER A 16 -0.84 -7.09 -2.88
N ARG A 17 -1.10 -5.78 -2.91
CA ARG A 17 -2.43 -5.18 -2.79
C ARG A 17 -2.61 -4.05 -3.78
N MET A 18 -3.72 -4.12 -4.50
CA MET A 18 -4.18 -3.10 -5.43
C MET A 18 -5.55 -2.61 -4.97
N LYS A 19 -5.78 -1.31 -5.09
CA LYS A 19 -7.09 -0.68 -4.95
C LYS A 19 -7.73 -0.47 -6.30
N ARG A 20 -9.05 -0.64 -6.30
CA ARG A 20 -9.95 -0.27 -7.39
C ARG A 20 -10.45 1.15 -7.15
N ILE A 21 -10.20 2.05 -8.09
CA ILE A 21 -10.72 3.42 -8.08
C ILE A 21 -11.62 3.60 -9.30
N VAL A 22 -12.87 4.02 -9.09
CA VAL A 22 -13.75 4.41 -10.18
C VAL A 22 -13.54 5.90 -10.44
N ALA A 23 -13.22 6.26 -11.68
CA ALA A 23 -13.10 7.66 -12.08
C ALA A 23 -14.47 8.12 -12.61
N ASP A 24 -15.23 8.79 -11.74
CA ASP A 24 -16.61 9.23 -12.05
C ASP A 24 -16.67 10.30 -13.16
N ASP A 25 -15.56 10.97 -13.42
CA ASP A 25 -15.40 12.00 -14.45
C ASP A 25 -14.82 11.47 -15.78
N GLU A 26 -14.48 10.18 -15.84
CA GLU A 26 -13.91 9.56 -17.04
C GLU A 26 -14.75 8.39 -17.56
N VAL A 27 -15.22 8.52 -18.80
CA VAL A 27 -15.96 7.47 -19.50
C VAL A 27 -15.13 6.82 -20.60
N CYS A 28 -15.38 5.53 -20.80
CA CYS A 28 -14.76 4.75 -21.85
C CYS A 28 -15.22 5.25 -23.23
N PRO A 29 -14.30 5.61 -24.14
CA PRO A 29 -14.67 6.15 -25.45
C PRO A 29 -15.37 5.12 -26.34
N SER A 30 -15.19 3.81 -26.07
CA SER A 30 -15.80 2.74 -26.88
C SER A 30 -17.23 2.41 -26.47
N CYS A 31 -17.60 2.58 -25.20
CA CYS A 31 -18.87 2.06 -24.70
C CYS A 31 -19.54 2.93 -23.62
N GLY A 32 -18.98 4.11 -23.30
CA GLY A 32 -19.56 5.09 -22.38
C GLY A 32 -19.57 4.70 -20.90
N ALA A 33 -19.15 3.49 -20.55
CA ALA A 33 -19.06 3.02 -19.16
C ALA A 33 -17.93 3.71 -18.38
N ALA A 34 -18.03 3.70 -17.05
CA ALA A 34 -17.01 4.28 -16.18
C ALA A 34 -15.65 3.58 -16.35
N LEU A 35 -14.59 4.35 -16.15
CA LEU A 35 -13.24 3.82 -16.13
C LEU A 35 -12.79 3.51 -14.72
N ILE A 36 -12.14 2.37 -14.58
CA ILE A 36 -11.64 1.78 -13.36
C ILE A 36 -10.12 1.81 -13.40
N TYR A 37 -9.52 2.43 -12.40
CA TYR A 37 -8.10 2.41 -12.17
C TYR A 37 -7.78 1.34 -11.14
N TRP A 38 -6.92 0.41 -11.53
CA TRP A 38 -6.30 -0.51 -10.59
C TRP A 38 -4.89 -0.04 -10.33
N LEU A 39 -4.65 0.36 -9.09
CA LEU A 39 -3.40 0.98 -8.64
C LEU A 39 -2.95 0.27 -7.37
N PRO A 40 -1.64 0.24 -7.08
CA PRO A 40 -1.17 -0.08 -5.73
C PRO A 40 -1.88 0.78 -4.67
N ASP A 41 -2.19 0.21 -3.51
CA ASP A 41 -2.95 0.90 -2.44
C ASP A 41 -2.36 2.26 -2.06
N ASP A 42 -1.04 2.39 -2.18
CA ASP A 42 -0.21 3.52 -1.82
C ASP A 42 0.00 4.56 -2.93
N ILE A 43 -0.62 4.41 -4.10
CA ILE A 43 -0.53 5.37 -5.21
C ILE A 43 -1.84 6.13 -5.38
N SER A 44 -1.81 7.45 -5.29
CA SER A 44 -2.98 8.27 -5.62
C SER A 44 -3.21 8.29 -7.13
N ILE A 45 -4.47 8.37 -7.56
CA ILE A 45 -4.79 8.58 -8.98
C ILE A 45 -4.20 9.90 -9.50
N ALA A 46 -4.07 10.91 -8.63
CA ALA A 46 -3.47 12.20 -8.95
C ALA A 46 -1.95 12.10 -9.22
N ASP A 47 -1.28 11.10 -8.65
CA ASP A 47 0.15 10.86 -8.86
C ASP A 47 0.42 10.13 -10.19
N VAL A 48 -0.61 9.60 -10.85
CA VAL A 48 -0.46 8.92 -12.15
C VAL A 48 -0.32 10.01 -13.24
N PRO A 49 0.87 10.21 -13.83
CA PRO A 49 1.07 11.32 -14.75
C PRO A 49 0.19 11.17 -15.99
N ASN A 50 -0.55 12.24 -16.30
CA ASN A 50 -1.27 12.52 -17.55
C ASN A 50 -1.68 11.29 -18.37
N LYS A 51 -2.98 10.92 -18.28
CA LYS A 51 -3.78 10.34 -19.36
C LYS A 51 -2.95 9.47 -20.30
N ILE A 52 -2.46 8.37 -19.74
CA ILE A 52 -1.39 7.55 -20.31
C ILE A 52 -1.63 7.39 -21.81
N LYS A 53 -0.73 8.00 -22.60
CA LYS A 53 -0.66 7.82 -24.06
C LYS A 53 -0.76 6.33 -24.29
N ALA A 54 -1.87 5.90 -24.89
CA ALA A 54 -2.26 4.52 -25.06
C ALA A 54 -1.04 3.68 -25.45
N ALA A 55 -0.55 2.86 -24.51
CA ALA A 55 0.49 1.91 -24.82
C ALA A 55 -0.14 0.79 -25.66
N THR A 56 0.42 0.66 -26.85
CA THR A 56 0.09 -0.22 -27.95
C THR A 56 -0.05 -1.69 -27.55
N THR A 57 -1.04 -2.33 -28.18
CA THR A 57 -1.35 -3.77 -28.22
C THR A 57 -1.68 -4.44 -26.88
N LEU A 58 -2.99 -4.56 -26.67
CA LEU A 58 -3.62 -5.38 -25.64
C LEU A 58 -3.28 -6.87 -25.81
N PRO A 59 -3.08 -7.64 -24.73
CA PRO A 59 -3.32 -9.08 -24.78
C PRO A 59 -4.77 -9.33 -25.22
N PRO A 60 -5.09 -10.47 -25.86
CA PRO A 60 -6.45 -10.77 -26.32
C PRO A 60 -7.47 -10.47 -25.22
N GLN A 61 -8.42 -9.58 -25.51
CA GLN A 61 -9.36 -8.98 -24.55
C GLN A 61 -10.25 -10.00 -23.82
N ASN A 62 -10.33 -11.21 -24.35
CA ASN A 62 -11.01 -12.35 -23.74
C ASN A 62 -10.15 -12.90 -22.60
N GLY A 63 -10.32 -12.39 -21.38
CA GLY A 63 -9.72 -13.00 -20.17
C GLY A 63 -9.19 -12.07 -19.09
N ILE A 64 -9.33 -10.74 -19.24
CA ILE A 64 -8.97 -9.82 -18.15
C ILE A 64 -10.18 -9.68 -17.22
N ASP A 65 -10.07 -10.26 -16.02
CA ASP A 65 -11.00 -9.98 -14.93
C ASP A 65 -10.81 -8.54 -14.46
N THR A 66 -11.78 -7.67 -14.77
CA THR A 66 -11.76 -6.24 -14.39
C THR A 66 -12.15 -6.01 -12.92
N HIS A 67 -12.65 -7.05 -12.23
CA HIS A 67 -12.93 -7.04 -10.80
C HIS A 67 -11.71 -7.43 -9.96
N ALA A 68 -10.69 -8.06 -10.57
CA ALA A 68 -9.44 -8.43 -9.91
C ALA A 68 -8.28 -8.56 -10.94
N PRO A 69 -7.88 -7.47 -11.62
CA PRO A 69 -6.85 -7.57 -12.64
C PRO A 69 -5.51 -7.87 -12.00
N MET A 70 -4.68 -8.63 -12.72
CA MET A 70 -3.34 -9.01 -12.26
C MET A 70 -2.32 -7.86 -12.37
N HIS A 71 -2.68 -6.75 -13.02
CA HIS A 71 -1.77 -5.67 -13.38
C HIS A 71 -2.42 -4.31 -13.11
N PRO A 72 -1.65 -3.32 -12.63
CA PRO A 72 -2.12 -1.95 -12.60
C PRO A 72 -2.40 -1.39 -13.99
N GLY A 73 -3.44 -0.60 -14.09
CA GLY A 73 -3.92 -0.12 -15.38
C GLY A 73 -5.26 0.59 -15.27
N ARG A 74 -5.72 1.05 -16.43
CA ARG A 74 -7.03 1.63 -16.63
C ARG A 74 -7.89 0.63 -17.37
N TYR A 75 -9.04 0.29 -16.81
CA TYR A 75 -9.95 -0.73 -17.30
C TYR A 75 -11.32 -0.11 -17.50
N CYS A 76 -12.03 -0.50 -18.54
CA CYS A 76 -13.44 -0.17 -18.66
C CYS A 76 -14.26 -1.16 -17.84
N GLU A 77 -15.27 -0.68 -17.12
CA GLU A 77 -16.14 -1.54 -16.30
C GLU A 77 -16.81 -2.66 -17.10
N SER A 78 -17.23 -2.38 -18.33
CA SER A 78 -17.79 -3.38 -19.25
C SER A 78 -16.76 -4.33 -19.88
N GLY A 79 -15.47 -4.17 -19.58
CA GLY A 79 -14.38 -4.95 -20.18
C GLY A 79 -14.00 -4.52 -21.61
N CYS A 80 -14.65 -3.50 -22.18
CA CYS A 80 -14.47 -3.12 -23.58
C CYS A 80 -13.10 -2.48 -23.90
N VAL A 81 -12.41 -1.96 -22.88
CA VAL A 81 -11.05 -1.39 -22.98
C VAL A 81 -10.24 -1.80 -21.77
N ALA A 82 -9.00 -2.23 -21.98
CA ALA A 82 -7.96 -2.20 -20.97
C ALA A 82 -6.78 -1.39 -21.51
N GLN A 83 -6.14 -0.62 -20.65
CA GLN A 83 -4.89 0.07 -20.92
C GLN A 83 -4.00 -0.28 -19.75
N MET A 84 -3.16 -1.29 -19.95
CA MET A 84 -2.14 -1.61 -18.96
C MET A 84 -1.18 -0.45 -18.91
N PHE A 85 -0.83 -0.02 -17.69
CA PHE A 85 0.31 0.87 -17.55
C PHE A 85 1.53 0.08 -17.96
N ASN A 86 2.36 0.64 -18.84
CA ASN A 86 3.46 -0.11 -19.42
C ASN A 86 4.47 -0.39 -18.29
N PHE A 87 4.44 -1.61 -17.77
CA PHE A 87 5.22 -2.09 -16.61
C PHE A 87 6.72 -2.26 -16.91
N GLY A 88 7.24 -1.57 -17.93
CA GLY A 88 8.66 -1.49 -18.26
C GLY A 88 9.22 -0.07 -18.19
N ASN A 89 8.44 0.93 -17.76
CA ASN A 89 8.98 2.26 -17.51
C ASN A 89 9.49 2.33 -16.06
N ASP A 90 10.64 1.68 -15.83
CA ASP A 90 11.35 1.72 -14.54
C ASP A 90 11.48 3.17 -14.03
N ASP A 91 11.75 4.12 -14.93
CA ASP A 91 11.86 5.54 -14.57
C ASP A 91 10.58 6.12 -13.95
N LEU A 92 9.38 5.69 -14.36
CA LEU A 92 8.14 6.18 -13.73
C LEU A 92 8.02 5.68 -12.30
N TRP A 93 8.29 4.39 -12.09
CA TRP A 93 8.17 3.78 -10.77
C TRP A 93 9.26 4.27 -9.83
N ASP A 94 10.49 4.40 -10.32
CA ASP A 94 11.60 5.00 -9.59
C ASP A 94 11.28 6.44 -9.22
N ARG A 95 10.63 7.21 -10.11
CA ARG A 95 10.17 8.56 -9.80
C ARG A 95 9.06 8.59 -8.75
N LEU A 96 8.05 7.73 -8.85
CA LEU A 96 6.97 7.67 -7.87
C LEU A 96 7.49 7.21 -6.51
N GLU A 97 8.40 6.25 -6.48
CA GLU A 97 9.06 5.80 -5.25
C GLU A 97 9.98 6.91 -4.69
N SER A 98 10.69 7.64 -5.54
CA SER A 98 11.53 8.77 -5.11
C SER A 98 10.69 9.91 -4.55
N GLN A 99 9.61 10.30 -5.24
CA GLN A 99 8.67 11.31 -4.76
C GLN A 99 8.04 10.89 -3.44
N ARG A 100 7.66 9.62 -3.30
CA ARG A 100 7.16 9.10 -2.04
C ARG A 100 8.21 9.21 -0.93
N LYS A 101 9.45 8.81 -1.16
CA LYS A 101 10.55 8.95 -0.19
C LYS A 101 10.80 10.41 0.21
N GLU A 102 10.63 11.33 -0.73
CA GLU A 102 10.72 12.76 -0.47
C GLU A 102 9.57 13.29 0.40
N ARG A 103 8.38 12.66 0.34
CA ARG A 103 7.21 13.02 1.16
C ARG A 103 7.21 12.34 2.53
N GLU A 104 7.54 11.04 2.58
CA GLU A 104 7.56 10.20 3.80
C GLU A 104 8.78 10.50 4.67
N THR A 105 8.86 11.71 5.20
CA THR A 105 10.02 12.20 5.96
C THR A 105 9.93 11.94 7.46
N ALA A 106 8.77 11.52 7.96
CA ALA A 106 8.54 11.24 9.36
C ALA A 106 8.50 9.73 9.62
N SER A 107 8.70 9.32 10.88
CA SER A 107 8.81 7.91 11.24
C SER A 107 7.95 7.55 12.45
N LEU A 108 7.32 6.37 12.38
CA LEU A 108 6.45 5.83 13.39
C LEU A 108 6.92 4.44 13.79
N ILE A 109 7.16 4.26 15.09
CA ILE A 109 7.56 2.98 15.67
C ILE A 109 6.42 2.47 16.56
N VAL A 110 5.86 1.32 16.23
CA VAL A 110 4.95 0.60 17.13
C VAL A 110 5.74 -0.50 17.81
N ARG A 111 5.83 -0.43 19.14
CA ARG A 111 6.52 -1.41 19.98
C ARG A 111 5.55 -2.08 20.94
N PRO A 112 5.67 -3.40 21.18
CA PRO A 112 4.87 -4.05 22.21
C PRO A 112 5.45 -3.74 23.60
N SER A 113 4.60 -3.66 24.62
CA SER A 113 5.03 -3.55 26.02
C SER A 113 5.67 -4.83 26.53
N SER A 114 5.21 -5.96 26.00
CA SER A 114 5.72 -7.30 26.28
C SER A 114 5.67 -8.14 25.01
N HIS A 115 6.80 -8.73 24.62
CA HIS A 115 6.87 -9.66 23.48
C HIS A 115 6.11 -10.97 23.72
N ASN A 116 5.85 -11.31 24.97
CA ASN A 116 5.13 -12.53 25.33
C ASN A 116 3.62 -12.33 25.25
N ASP A 117 3.13 -11.18 25.73
CA ASP A 117 1.68 -10.92 25.86
C ASP A 117 1.10 -10.24 24.63
N THR A 118 1.92 -9.44 23.93
CA THR A 118 1.52 -8.66 22.75
C THR A 118 2.50 -8.80 21.58
N PRO A 119 2.78 -10.02 21.09
CA PRO A 119 3.66 -10.21 19.94
C PRO A 119 3.07 -9.56 18.68
N LEU A 120 3.71 -8.52 18.14
CA LEU A 120 3.20 -7.75 16.98
C LEU A 120 2.86 -8.57 15.73
N ARG A 121 3.46 -9.76 15.57
CA ARG A 121 3.14 -10.70 14.48
C ARG A 121 1.67 -11.15 14.47
N ASP A 122 1.00 -11.08 15.62
CA ASP A 122 -0.37 -11.54 15.81
C ASP A 122 -1.38 -10.38 15.61
N PHE A 123 -0.91 -9.21 15.18
CA PHE A 123 -1.72 -7.99 15.01
C PHE A 123 -1.54 -7.36 13.63
N LYS A 124 -2.49 -6.49 13.27
CA LYS A 124 -2.46 -5.59 12.11
C LYS A 124 -2.50 -4.15 12.62
N ILE A 125 -1.57 -3.34 12.14
CA ILE A 125 -1.53 -1.90 12.41
C ILE A 125 -2.23 -1.20 11.27
N TYR A 126 -3.20 -0.36 11.60
CA TYR A 126 -3.92 0.49 10.65
C TYR A 126 -3.47 1.92 10.88
N VAL A 127 -2.99 2.59 9.84
CA VAL A 127 -2.78 4.04 9.81
C VAL A 127 -3.67 4.60 8.72
N ASP A 128 -4.53 5.56 9.07
CA ASP A 128 -5.52 6.16 8.17
C ASP A 128 -6.40 5.11 7.47
N ARG A 129 -6.77 4.06 8.21
CA ARG A 129 -7.56 2.90 7.75
C ARG A 129 -6.80 1.93 6.82
N TYR A 130 -5.55 2.22 6.49
CA TYR A 130 -4.70 1.33 5.69
C TYR A 130 -3.85 0.45 6.58
N ILE A 131 -3.80 -0.85 6.27
CA ILE A 131 -2.90 -1.78 6.98
C ILE A 131 -1.46 -1.45 6.61
N ARG A 132 -0.64 -1.22 7.63
CA ARG A 132 0.79 -0.93 7.53
C ARG A 132 1.62 -2.03 8.18
N ALA A 133 2.82 -2.23 7.65
CA ALA A 133 3.84 -3.13 8.17
C ALA A 133 5.22 -2.59 7.78
N THR A 134 6.28 -3.01 8.49
CA THR A 134 7.66 -2.66 8.13
C THR A 134 7.94 -3.07 6.70
N ALA A 135 8.30 -2.10 5.85
CA ALA A 135 8.60 -2.38 4.46
C ALA A 135 9.84 -3.29 4.37
N PRO A 136 9.95 -4.17 3.35
CA PRO A 136 11.09 -5.07 3.21
C PRO A 136 12.45 -4.39 3.25
N ARG A 137 12.54 -3.16 2.70
CA ARG A 137 13.75 -2.34 2.67
C ARG A 137 14.22 -1.86 4.05
N ASP A 138 13.30 -1.70 5.00
CA ASP A 138 13.58 -1.13 6.32
C ASP A 138 13.72 -2.21 7.39
N ARG A 139 13.71 -3.50 7.00
CA ARG A 139 13.80 -4.60 7.95
C ARG A 139 15.12 -4.62 8.73
N ASP A 140 16.20 -4.18 8.10
CA ASP A 140 17.53 -4.16 8.70
C ASP A 140 17.74 -2.94 9.61
N THR A 141 17.02 -1.85 9.37
CA THR A 141 17.07 -0.61 10.16
C THR A 141 16.00 -0.56 11.26
N ALA A 142 14.91 -1.32 11.11
CA ALA A 142 13.83 -1.38 12.07
C ALA A 142 14.31 -1.97 13.41
N PRO A 143 13.92 -1.37 14.55
CA PRO A 143 14.16 -1.96 15.86
C PRO A 143 13.59 -3.37 15.96
N LYS A 144 14.31 -4.26 16.64
CA LYS A 144 13.86 -5.65 16.83
C LYS A 144 12.48 -5.69 17.47
N HIS A 145 11.65 -6.61 16.98
CA HIS A 145 10.30 -6.85 17.48
C HIS A 145 9.36 -5.63 17.48
N CYS A 146 9.67 -4.63 16.66
CA CYS A 146 8.84 -3.46 16.44
C CYS A 146 8.33 -3.45 15.00
N VAL A 147 7.31 -2.63 14.75
CA VAL A 147 6.93 -2.23 13.39
C VAL A 147 7.38 -0.80 13.17
N TYR A 148 8.18 -0.59 12.13
CA TYR A 148 8.71 0.71 11.72
C TYR A 148 8.01 1.15 10.44
N LEU A 149 7.46 2.36 10.42
CA LEU A 149 6.69 2.91 9.33
C LEU A 149 7.24 4.31 8.98
N GLU A 150 7.46 4.57 7.71
CA GLU A 150 7.69 5.92 7.19
C GLU A 150 6.34 6.54 6.81
N LEU A 151 6.13 7.79 7.19
CA LEU A 151 4.87 8.52 7.00
C LEU A 151 5.14 9.92 6.45
N GLU A 152 4.19 10.42 5.68
CA GLU A 152 4.14 11.85 5.35
C GLU A 152 3.86 12.65 6.63
N PRO A 153 4.43 13.86 6.81
CA PRO A 153 4.08 14.72 7.95
C PRO A 153 2.62 15.16 7.90
N GLY A 154 1.99 15.30 9.07
CA GLY A 154 0.62 15.76 9.20
C GLY A 154 -0.19 14.99 10.24
N ASP A 155 -1.52 15.09 10.11
CA ASP A 155 -2.48 14.46 11.01
C ASP A 155 -2.82 13.04 10.55
N HIS A 156 -2.70 12.09 11.48
CA HIS A 156 -2.94 10.67 11.23
C HIS A 156 -3.79 10.04 12.32
N VAL A 157 -4.35 8.87 11.98
CA VAL A 157 -5.08 8.02 12.92
C VAL A 157 -4.46 6.63 12.94
N ILE A 158 -4.13 6.12 14.13
CA ILE A 158 -3.63 4.76 14.32
C ILE A 158 -4.57 3.89 15.15
N VAL A 159 -4.73 2.63 14.71
CA VAL A 159 -5.46 1.57 15.40
C VAL A 159 -4.70 0.25 15.23
N VAL A 160 -4.65 -0.58 16.26
CA VAL A 160 -4.12 -1.95 16.18
C VAL A 160 -5.23 -2.96 16.42
N ARG A 161 -5.28 -4.03 15.62
CA ARG A 161 -6.30 -5.09 15.74
C ARG A 161 -5.67 -6.46 15.65
N ASP A 162 -6.30 -7.47 16.24
CA ASP A 162 -5.90 -8.88 16.06
C ASP A 162 -5.82 -9.25 14.55
N TYR A 163 -4.81 -10.02 14.18
CA TYR A 163 -4.55 -10.41 12.80
C TYR A 163 -5.63 -11.36 12.25
N ASP A 164 -6.09 -12.29 13.10
CA ASP A 164 -6.98 -13.39 12.73
C ASP A 164 -8.26 -12.86 12.10
N HIS A 165 -8.46 -13.21 10.84
CA HIS A 165 -9.59 -12.73 10.07
C HIS A 165 -10.86 -13.58 10.27
N LEU A 166 -10.74 -14.73 10.92
CA LEU A 166 -11.84 -15.67 11.14
C LEU A 166 -12.49 -15.51 12.52
N SER A 167 -11.79 -14.88 13.46
CA SER A 167 -12.36 -14.53 14.77
C SER A 167 -13.39 -13.40 14.62
N ALA A 168 -14.59 -13.62 15.20
CA ALA A 168 -15.64 -12.61 15.34
C ALA A 168 -15.31 -11.61 16.46
N ASP A 169 -14.61 -12.06 17.50
CA ASP A 169 -14.28 -11.26 18.69
C ASP A 169 -12.84 -10.73 18.59
N ARG A 170 -12.53 -10.03 17.50
CA ARG A 170 -11.21 -9.43 17.34
C ARG A 170 -11.04 -8.30 18.33
N ARG A 171 -9.96 -8.34 19.10
CA ARG A 171 -9.59 -7.21 19.95
C ARG A 171 -9.07 -6.08 19.07
N GLU A 172 -9.43 -4.88 19.47
CA GLU A 172 -9.06 -3.63 18.83
C GLU A 172 -8.54 -2.68 19.91
N SER A 173 -7.45 -1.98 19.62
CA SER A 173 -6.96 -0.93 20.51
C SER A 173 -7.90 0.27 20.52
N ASN A 174 -7.76 1.13 21.52
CA ASN A 174 -8.21 2.52 21.38
C ASN A 174 -7.66 3.14 20.09
N THR A 175 -8.46 4.02 19.49
CA THR A 175 -8.06 4.83 18.33
C THR A 175 -7.31 6.06 18.82
N LEU A 176 -6.10 6.27 18.30
CA LEU A 176 -5.32 7.47 18.61
C LEU A 176 -5.20 8.36 17.38
N GLN A 177 -5.48 9.63 17.56
CA GLN A 177 -5.20 10.69 16.60
C GLN A 177 -3.88 11.36 17.01
N PHE A 178 -3.00 11.60 16.06
CA PHE A 178 -1.72 12.25 16.31
C PHE A 178 -1.28 13.08 15.12
N THR A 179 -0.54 14.14 15.40
CA THR A 179 0.18 14.93 14.40
C THR A 179 1.65 14.56 14.47
N ILE A 180 2.31 14.41 13.31
CA ILE A 180 3.75 14.16 13.22
C ILE A 180 4.41 15.18 12.29
N GLU A 181 5.48 15.80 12.77
CA GLU A 181 6.23 16.82 12.05
C GLU A 181 7.28 16.21 11.09
N PRO A 182 7.78 16.97 10.10
CA PRO A 182 8.87 16.51 9.24
C PRO A 182 10.10 16.07 10.04
N HIS A 183 10.64 14.90 9.71
CA HIS A 183 11.79 14.28 10.39
C HIS A 183 11.56 13.92 11.86
N GLU A 184 10.33 14.01 12.35
CA GLU A 184 9.98 13.53 13.69
C GLU A 184 9.91 12.00 13.72
N GLN A 185 10.25 11.43 14.87
CA GLN A 185 10.02 10.02 15.18
C GLN A 185 9.07 9.89 16.36
N LEU A 186 7.91 9.28 16.13
CA LEU A 186 6.96 8.95 17.20
C LEU A 186 7.02 7.46 17.53
N THR A 187 6.95 7.16 18.83
CA THR A 187 6.86 5.78 19.31
C THR A 187 5.50 5.57 19.96
N PHE A 188 4.89 4.42 19.69
CA PHE A 188 3.66 3.98 20.35
C PHE A 188 3.89 2.62 21.00
N LEU A 189 3.43 2.51 22.24
CA LEU A 189 3.44 1.28 23.01
C LEU A 189 2.09 0.58 22.87
N LEU A 190 2.12 -0.68 22.43
CA LEU A 190 0.98 -1.58 22.43
C LEU A 190 1.04 -2.47 23.67
N ALA A 191 0.02 -2.43 24.52
CA ALA A 191 -0.08 -3.23 25.74
C ALA A 191 -1.42 -3.95 25.82
N LEU A 192 -1.48 -5.03 26.59
CA LEU A 192 -2.72 -5.64 27.02
C LEU A 192 -3.00 -5.20 28.46
N GLN A 193 -4.08 -4.45 28.69
CA GLN A 193 -4.50 -3.98 30.00
C GLN A 193 -5.93 -4.48 30.26
N ASP A 194 -6.13 -5.20 31.35
CA ASP A 194 -7.42 -5.79 31.72
C ASP A 194 -8.08 -6.61 30.60
N GLY A 195 -7.27 -7.32 29.82
CA GLY A 195 -7.71 -8.13 28.67
C GLY A 195 -8.05 -7.33 27.41
N GLN A 196 -7.92 -6.00 27.45
CA GLN A 196 -8.14 -5.10 26.33
C GLN A 196 -6.83 -4.64 25.73
N LEU A 197 -6.81 -4.51 24.40
CA LEU A 197 -5.66 -3.97 23.69
C LEU A 197 -5.63 -2.45 23.91
N GLN A 198 -4.50 -1.91 24.31
CA GLN A 198 -4.29 -0.49 24.55
C GLN A 198 -3.07 -0.01 23.79
N LEU A 199 -3.24 1.07 23.05
CA LEU A 199 -2.19 1.79 22.37
C LEU A 199 -2.00 3.12 23.09
N GLN A 200 -0.75 3.51 23.33
CA GLN A 200 -0.41 4.77 23.95
C GLN A 200 0.83 5.37 23.29
N LYS A 201 0.86 6.70 23.15
CA LYS A 201 2.08 7.40 22.72
C LYS A 201 3.14 7.23 23.80
N ASP A 202 4.35 6.89 23.36
CA ASP A 202 5.50 6.62 24.21
C ASP A 202 6.50 7.78 24.08
N GLY A 203 6.40 8.74 25.00
CA GLY A 203 7.11 10.02 24.93
C GLY A 203 6.28 11.09 24.26
#